data_AF-A0A1H5YPA2-F1
#
_entry.id   AF-A0A1H5YPA2-F1
#
_cell.length_a   1.000
_cell.length_b   1.000
_cell.length_c   1.000
_cell.angle_alpha   90.00
_cell.angle_beta   90.00
_cell.angle_gamma   90.00
#
_symmetry.space_group_name_H-M   'P 1'
#
loop_
_entity.id
_entity.type
_entity.pdbx_description
1 polymer ?
#
loop_
_entity_poly.entity_id
_entity_poly.type
_entity_poly.pdbx_seq_one_letter_code
_entity_poly.pdbx_strand_id
1 'polypeptide(L)'
;MSMELPSSSRMDQVAAALRQISEGFAALADAISADPAEVPAESRYRSLISEWGARGLTRSEASALFRKHGFSPQVAGGWARGDWLEIRDDGLRYLTDRSFHWLAEQGASDDPQPHD
;
A
#
# COMPACT_ATOMS: atom_id res chain seq x y z
N MET A 1 -31.34 22.26 45.32
CA MET A 1 -31.51 20.87 44.84
C MET A 1 -30.68 20.76 43.57
N SER A 2 -29.41 20.38 43.71
CA SER A 2 -28.45 20.31 42.61
C SER A 2 -28.56 18.94 41.96
N MET A 3 -28.94 18.92 40.69
CA MET A 3 -29.09 17.70 39.90
C MET A 3 -27.81 17.51 39.09
N GLU A 4 -26.88 16.71 39.61
CA GLU A 4 -25.70 16.28 38.87
C GLU A 4 -26.15 15.34 37.74
N LEU A 5 -26.04 15.79 36.50
CA LEU A 5 -26.25 14.94 35.33
C LEU A 5 -25.21 13.80 35.35
N PRO A 6 -25.60 12.55 35.07
CA PRO A 6 -24.69 11.42 35.16
C PRO A 6 -23.54 11.58 34.16
N SER A 7 -22.31 11.57 34.67
CA SER A 7 -21.04 11.69 33.93
C SER A 7 -20.96 10.77 32.70
N SER A 8 -21.65 9.63 32.74
CA SER A 8 -21.80 8.67 31.64
C SER A 8 -22.32 9.33 30.35
N SER A 9 -23.32 10.22 30.42
CA SER A 9 -23.89 10.86 29.22
C SER A 9 -22.91 11.82 28.54
N ARG A 10 -22.02 12.47 29.32
CA ARG A 10 -20.97 13.34 28.76
C ARG A 10 -19.90 12.52 28.06
N MET A 11 -19.48 11.40 28.66
CA MET A 11 -18.48 10.53 28.03
C MET A 11 -19.03 9.86 26.77
N ASP A 12 -20.31 9.50 26.75
CA ASP A 12 -20.98 8.97 25.56
C ASP A 12 -21.06 10.01 24.44
N GLN A 13 -21.33 11.27 24.76
CA GLN A 13 -21.30 12.39 23.80
C GLN A 13 -19.89 12.63 23.25
N VAL A 14 -18.86 12.56 24.10
CA VAL A 14 -17.46 12.67 23.67
C VAL A 14 -17.08 11.50 22.76
N ALA A 15 -17.48 10.28 23.10
CA ALA A 15 -17.24 9.11 22.26
C ALA A 15 -17.95 9.20 20.91
N ALA A 16 -19.19 9.70 20.87
CA ALA A 16 -19.91 9.95 19.63
C ALA A 16 -19.21 11.01 18.76
N ALA A 17 -18.77 12.12 19.36
CA ALA A 17 -18.03 13.16 18.66
C ALA A 17 -16.69 12.65 18.09
N LEU A 18 -15.96 11.81 18.83
CA LEU A 18 -14.71 11.20 18.36
C LEU A 18 -14.93 10.23 17.18
N ARG A 19 -16.03 9.46 17.18
CA ARG A 19 -16.40 8.60 16.05
C ARG A 19 -16.71 9.44 14.82
N GLN A 20 -17.50 10.50 14.97
CA GLN A 20 -17.85 11.41 13.88
C GLN A 20 -16.62 12.10 13.29
N ILE A 21 -15.67 12.52 14.14
CA ILE A 21 -14.39 13.08 13.68
C ILE A 21 -13.59 12.03 12.89
N SER A 22 -13.57 10.78 13.37
CA SER A 22 -12.86 9.68 12.70
C SER A 22 -13.48 9.33 11.34
N GLU A 23 -14.80 9.34 11.24
CA GLU A 23 -15.53 9.18 9.97
C GLU A 23 -15.22 10.33 8.99
N GLY A 24 -15.13 11.56 9.49
CA GLY A 24 -14.71 12.72 8.69
C GLY A 24 -13.29 12.60 8.15
N PHE A 25 -12.34 12.08 8.95
CA PHE A 25 -10.98 11.81 8.50
C PHE A 25 -10.93 10.67 7.47
N ALA A 26 -11.74 9.63 7.62
CA ALA A 26 -11.84 8.55 6.64
C ALA A 26 -12.38 9.07 5.30
N ALA A 27 -13.46 9.84 5.30
CA ALA A 27 -14.03 10.45 4.10
C ALA A 27 -13.04 11.40 3.39
N LEU A 28 -12.24 12.15 4.17
CA LEU A 28 -11.18 12.99 3.62
C LEU A 28 -10.06 12.16 3.00
N ALA A 29 -9.66 11.06 3.65
CA ALA A 29 -8.65 10.14 3.11
C ALA A 29 -9.11 9.52 1.79
N ASP A 30 -10.37 9.06 1.73
CA ASP A 30 -10.97 8.54 0.51
C ASP A 30 -11.01 9.59 -0.61
N ALA A 31 -11.34 10.84 -0.28
CA ALA A 31 -11.34 11.94 -1.25
C ALA A 31 -9.94 12.30 -1.78
N ILE A 32 -8.90 12.17 -0.95
CA ILE A 32 -7.51 12.37 -1.35
C ILE A 32 -7.01 11.19 -2.20
N SER A 33 -7.40 9.96 -1.87
CA SER A 33 -7.14 8.76 -2.67
C SER A 33 -7.97 8.69 -3.97
N ALA A 34 -8.99 9.53 -4.10
CA ALA A 34 -9.79 9.67 -5.31
C ALA A 34 -9.18 10.65 -6.33
N ASP A 35 -7.85 10.86 -6.31
CA ASP A 35 -7.16 11.59 -7.39
C ASP A 35 -7.14 10.71 -8.66
N PRO A 36 -7.78 11.12 -9.77
CA PRO A 36 -7.75 10.36 -11.02
C PRO A 36 -6.35 10.27 -11.65
N ALA A 37 -5.37 11.04 -11.14
CA ALA A 37 -3.96 10.93 -11.49
C ALA A 37 -3.16 10.03 -10.52
N GLU A 38 -3.77 9.47 -9.47
CA GLU A 38 -3.14 8.48 -8.62
C GLU A 38 -3.02 7.17 -9.41
N VAL A 39 -1.83 6.96 -9.97
CA VAL A 39 -1.34 5.68 -10.51
C VAL A 39 -1.84 4.58 -9.56
N PRO A 40 -2.85 3.77 -9.98
CA PRO A 40 -3.46 2.75 -9.11
C PRO A 40 -2.37 1.99 -8.36
N ALA A 41 -2.60 1.63 -7.09
CA ALA A 41 -1.59 0.93 -6.27
C ALA A 41 -0.91 -0.21 -7.06
N GLU A 42 -1.71 -0.91 -7.86
CA GLU A 42 -1.31 -1.92 -8.83
C GLU A 42 -0.28 -1.45 -9.88
N SER A 43 -0.47 -0.29 -10.51
CA SER A 43 0.49 0.30 -11.44
C SER A 43 1.78 0.80 -10.77
N ARG A 44 1.73 1.26 -9.51
CA ARG A 44 2.96 1.55 -8.74
C ARG A 44 3.75 0.28 -8.45
N TYR A 45 3.08 -0.82 -8.12
CA TYR A 45 3.73 -2.12 -7.95
C TYR A 45 4.32 -2.65 -9.26
N ARG A 46 3.60 -2.49 -10.38
CA ARG A 46 4.11 -2.82 -11.73
C ARG A 46 5.40 -2.06 -12.03
N SER A 47 5.42 -0.75 -11.84
CA SER A 47 6.61 0.08 -12.06
C SER A 47 7.76 -0.31 -11.15
N LEU A 48 7.49 -0.60 -9.88
CA LEU A 48 8.50 -1.05 -8.91
C LEU A 48 9.12 -2.39 -9.32
N ILE A 49 8.31 -3.41 -9.62
CA ILE A 49 8.80 -4.75 -9.99
C ILE A 49 9.55 -4.70 -11.32
N SER A 50 9.05 -3.92 -12.29
CA SER A 50 9.72 -3.72 -13.58
C SER A 50 11.09 -3.05 -13.42
N GLU A 51 11.20 -2.01 -12.59
CA GLU A 51 12.47 -1.32 -12.34
C GLU A 51 13.43 -2.17 -11.51
N TRP A 52 12.92 -2.98 -10.58
CA TRP A 52 13.75 -3.91 -9.81
C TRP A 52 14.43 -4.92 -10.74
N GLY A 53 13.66 -5.55 -11.62
CA GLY A 53 14.14 -6.55 -12.57
C GLY A 53 14.76 -7.78 -11.90
N ALA A 54 15.55 -8.54 -12.65
CA ALA A 54 16.12 -9.81 -12.19
C ALA A 54 17.34 -9.68 -11.26
N ARG A 55 17.82 -8.45 -10.98
CA ARG A 55 19.04 -8.25 -10.18
C ARG A 55 18.75 -8.30 -8.68
N GLY A 56 19.72 -8.79 -7.92
CA GLY A 56 19.70 -8.72 -6.46
C GLY A 56 19.94 -7.29 -5.99
N LEU A 57 19.13 -6.81 -5.03
CA LEU A 57 19.31 -5.50 -4.40
C LEU A 57 19.76 -5.63 -2.96
N THR A 58 20.67 -4.74 -2.56
CA THR A 58 20.97 -4.52 -1.14
C THR A 58 19.74 -3.98 -0.41
N ARG A 59 19.74 -4.06 0.92
CA ARG A 59 18.68 -3.47 1.76
C ARG A 59 18.48 -1.98 1.47
N SER A 60 19.57 -1.23 1.27
CA SER A 60 19.56 0.20 0.98
C SER A 60 18.98 0.50 -0.39
N GLU A 61 19.36 -0.25 -1.43
CA GLU A 61 18.81 -0.10 -2.78
C GLU A 61 17.31 -0.44 -2.82
N ALA A 62 16.91 -1.56 -2.22
CA ALA A 62 15.50 -1.93 -2.12
C ALA A 62 14.70 -0.84 -1.39
N SER A 63 15.22 -0.32 -0.27
CA SER A 63 14.56 0.76 0.48
C SER A 63 14.46 2.06 -0.34
N ALA A 64 15.49 2.39 -1.12
CA ALA A 64 15.47 3.56 -2.01
C ALA A 64 14.45 3.38 -3.14
N LEU A 65 14.38 2.18 -3.73
CA LEU A 65 13.43 1.84 -4.78
C LEU A 65 11.98 1.90 -4.27
N PHE A 66 11.69 1.34 -3.09
CA PHE A 66 10.37 1.46 -2.47
C PHE A 66 9.97 2.93 -2.29
N ARG A 67 10.87 3.78 -1.74
CA ARG A 67 10.58 5.20 -1.56
C ARG A 67 10.35 5.93 -2.89
N LYS A 68 11.13 5.60 -3.92
CA LYS A 68 10.99 6.17 -5.27
C LYS A 68 9.59 5.95 -5.83
N HIS A 69 9.00 4.78 -5.57
CA HIS A 69 7.66 4.41 -6.02
C HIS A 69 6.55 4.73 -5.00
N GLY A 70 6.86 5.50 -3.94
CA GLY A 70 5.88 5.97 -2.97
C GLY A 70 5.51 4.98 -1.86
N PHE A 71 6.30 3.92 -1.66
CA PHE A 71 6.06 2.91 -0.64
C PHE A 71 6.85 3.18 0.65
N SER A 72 6.24 2.88 1.80
CA SER A 72 6.94 2.83 3.09
C SER A 72 7.94 1.67 3.12
N PRO A 73 9.19 1.85 3.56
CA PRO A 73 10.15 0.74 3.70
C PRO A 73 9.67 -0.43 4.56
N GLN A 74 8.63 -0.22 5.39
CA GLN A 74 8.02 -1.25 6.23
C GLN A 74 7.26 -2.33 5.42
N VAL A 75 6.82 -2.05 4.18
CA VAL A 75 6.14 -3.07 3.35
C VAL A 75 7.08 -4.19 2.90
N ALA A 76 8.40 -3.98 2.90
CA ALA A 76 9.37 -5.02 2.53
C ALA A 76 9.24 -6.30 3.38
N GLY A 77 8.88 -6.18 4.66
CA GLY A 77 8.65 -7.34 5.53
C GLY A 77 7.32 -8.07 5.23
N GLY A 78 6.35 -7.40 4.64
CA GLY A 78 5.14 -8.03 4.10
C GLY A 78 5.43 -8.79 2.80
N TRP A 79 6.31 -8.25 1.96
CA TRP A 79 6.71 -8.87 0.70
C TRP A 79 7.46 -10.18 0.90
N ALA A 80 8.38 -10.22 1.86
CA ALA A 80 9.08 -11.45 2.21
C ALA A 80 8.12 -12.53 2.75
N ARG A 81 7.15 -12.15 3.60
CA ARG A 81 6.14 -13.09 4.13
C ARG A 81 5.15 -13.57 3.07
N GLY A 82 4.88 -12.74 2.06
CA GLY A 82 3.97 -13.05 0.96
C GLY A 82 4.64 -13.72 -0.24
N ASP A 83 5.91 -14.11 -0.11
CA ASP A 83 6.69 -14.78 -1.17
C ASP A 83 6.83 -13.94 -2.46
N TRP A 84 6.89 -12.61 -2.31
CA TRP A 84 7.19 -11.68 -3.42
C TRP A 84 8.69 -11.40 -3.52
N LEU A 85 9.42 -11.66 -2.45
CA LEU A 85 10.83 -11.35 -2.32
C LEU A 85 11.52 -12.38 -1.43
N GLU A 86 12.70 -12.79 -1.85
CA GLU A 86 13.57 -13.68 -1.08
C GLU A 86 14.90 -13.00 -0.77
N ILE A 87 15.53 -13.42 0.33
CA ILE A 87 16.90 -13.03 0.69
C ILE A 87 17.75 -14.27 0.50
N ARG A 88 18.77 -14.18 -0.37
CA ARG A 88 19.68 -15.30 -0.65
C ARG A 88 20.93 -15.21 0.23
N ASP A 89 21.79 -16.23 0.14
CA ASP A 89 23.00 -16.38 0.95
C ASP A 89 24.04 -15.26 0.72
N ASP A 90 23.94 -14.54 -0.40
CA ASP A 90 24.74 -13.35 -0.70
C ASP A 90 24.25 -12.07 0.02
N GLY A 91 23.16 -12.17 0.79
CA GLY A 91 22.54 -11.06 1.52
C GLY A 91 21.75 -10.09 0.64
N LEU A 92 21.62 -10.38 -0.65
CA LEU A 92 20.84 -9.60 -1.61
C LEU A 92 19.38 -10.07 -1.62
N ARG A 93 18.52 -9.16 -2.09
CA ARG A 93 17.08 -9.36 -2.20
C ARG A 93 16.69 -9.54 -3.65
N TYR A 94 16.04 -10.65 -3.92
CA TYR A 94 15.58 -11.01 -5.26
C TYR A 94 14.07 -11.03 -5.29
N LEU A 95 13.50 -10.59 -6.41
CA LEU A 95 12.13 -10.90 -6.73
C LEU A 95 12.02 -12.41 -6.99
N THR A 96 10.94 -13.00 -6.50
CA THR A 96 10.61 -14.42 -6.73
C THR A 96 9.91 -14.59 -8.07
N ASP A 97 9.76 -15.85 -8.51
CA ASP A 97 8.99 -16.18 -9.72
C ASP A 97 7.54 -15.68 -9.64
N ARG A 98 6.96 -15.64 -8.44
CA ARG A 98 5.63 -15.06 -8.19
C ARG A 98 5.55 -13.60 -8.65
N SER A 99 6.56 -12.80 -8.33
CA SER A 99 6.62 -11.39 -8.71
C SER A 99 6.68 -11.21 -10.23
N PHE A 100 7.43 -12.07 -10.93
CA PHE A 100 7.53 -12.03 -12.38
C PHE A 100 6.28 -12.56 -13.08
N HIS A 101 5.67 -13.61 -12.55
CA HIS A 101 4.41 -14.15 -13.07
C HIS A 101 3.31 -13.09 -12.99
N TRP A 102 3.15 -12.47 -11.83
CA TRP A 102 2.20 -11.38 -11.65
C TRP A 102 2.47 -10.25 -12.66
N LEU A 103 3.74 -9.82 -12.82
CA LEU A 103 4.07 -8.77 -13.79
C LEU A 103 3.67 -9.14 -15.23
N ALA A 104 3.82 -10.41 -15.62
CA ALA A 104 3.43 -10.90 -16.94
C ALA A 104 1.90 -10.91 -17.13
N GLU A 105 1.14 -11.31 -16.10
CA GLU A 105 -0.34 -11.26 -16.12
C GLU A 105 -0.87 -9.83 -16.28
N GLN A 106 -0.21 -8.85 -15.66
CA GLN A 106 -0.54 -7.43 -15.84
C GLN A 106 -0.22 -6.91 -17.24
N GLY A 107 0.84 -7.43 -17.89
CA GLY A 107 1.21 -7.04 -19.25
C GLY A 107 0.26 -7.57 -20.32
N ALA A 108 -0.39 -8.72 -20.07
CA ALA A 108 -1.37 -9.32 -20.98
C ALA A 108 -2.75 -8.63 -20.92
N SER A 109 -3.02 -7.88 -19.83
CA SER A 109 -4.29 -7.17 -19.63
C SER A 109 -4.31 -5.76 -20.27
N ASP A 110 -3.16 -5.29 -20.78
CA ASP A 110 -2.97 -3.97 -21.41
C ASP A 110 -3.12 -4.03 -22.95
N ASP A 111 -3.52 -5.19 -23.51
CA ASP A 111 -3.72 -5.37 -24.95
C ASP A 111 -5.13 -4.86 -25.35
N PRO A 112 -5.24 -3.81 -26.20
CA PRO A 112 -6.54 -3.32 -26.63
C PRO A 112 -7.25 -4.39 -27.46
N GLN A 113 -8.36 -4.91 -26.94
CA GLN A 113 -9.28 -5.76 -27.71
C GLN A 113 -9.62 -5.07 -29.04
N PRO A 114 -9.44 -5.74 -30.19
CA PRO A 114 -9.90 -5.21 -31.46
C PRO A 114 -11.42 -5.14 -31.40
N HIS A 115 -11.96 -3.93 -31.48
CA HIS A 115 -13.38 -3.74 -31.75
C HIS A 115 -13.64 -4.19 -33.20
N ASP A 116 -14.29 -5.35 -33.36
CA ASP A 116 -15.00 -5.72 -34.59
C ASP A 116 -16.26 -4.86 -34.77
#